data_AF-A0A560L0Y1-F1
#
_entry.id   AF-A0A560L0Y1-F1
#
_cell.length_a   1.000
_cell.length_b   1.000
_cell.length_c   1.000
_cell.angle_alpha   90.00
_cell.angle_beta   90.00
_cell.angle_gamma   90.00
#
_symmetry.space_group_name_H-M   'P 1'
#
loop_
_entity.id
_entity.type
_entity.pdbx_description
1 polymer ?
#
loop_
_entity_poly.entity_id
_entity_poly.type
_entity_poly.pdbx_seq_one_letter_code
_entity_poly.pdbx_strand_id
1 'polypeptide(L)'
;MGSVIPMTISFGNDILPMFRPGDIACMAPNGVRLGDADWMGDPAGNDDFADHANARRVFAALSSGFMPPGHRWTQDSLDLYASWMGDGFQP
;
A
#
# COMPACT_ATOMS: atom_id res chain seq x y z
N MET A 1 12.13 1.17 -30.22
CA MET A 1 11.83 1.77 -28.89
C MET A 1 11.33 0.62 -28.05
N GLY A 2 12.16 0.15 -27.10
CA GLY A 2 11.94 -1.11 -26.40
C GLY A 2 10.63 -1.10 -25.64
N SER A 3 9.85 -2.16 -25.77
CA SER A 3 8.71 -2.45 -24.89
C SER A 3 9.22 -2.38 -23.46
N VAL A 4 8.79 -1.37 -22.72
CA VAL A 4 8.72 -1.48 -21.26
C VAL A 4 7.70 -2.59 -21.02
N ILE A 5 8.18 -3.77 -20.64
CA ILE A 5 7.32 -4.75 -20.00
C ILE A 5 6.71 -3.97 -18.83
N PRO A 6 5.39 -3.77 -18.72
CA PRO A 6 4.86 -3.25 -17.48
C PRO A 6 5.28 -4.29 -16.44
N MET A 7 6.31 -3.98 -15.65
CA MET A 7 6.53 -4.72 -14.41
C MET A 7 5.33 -4.34 -13.58
N THR A 8 4.28 -5.14 -13.73
CA THR A 8 3.05 -5.01 -12.97
C THR A 8 3.47 -5.01 -11.52
N ILE A 9 3.30 -3.86 -10.86
CA ILE A 9 3.72 -3.73 -9.47
C ILE A 9 2.78 -4.63 -8.67
N SER A 10 3.35 -5.45 -7.82
CA SER A 10 2.64 -6.48 -7.06
C SER A 10 2.81 -6.20 -5.57
N PHE A 11 1.76 -6.42 -4.80
CA PHE A 11 1.79 -6.13 -3.38
C PHE A 11 2.88 -6.95 -2.69
N GLY A 12 2.91 -8.27 -2.88
CA GLY A 12 3.87 -9.15 -2.22
C GLY A 12 5.34 -8.89 -2.59
N ASN A 13 5.61 -8.47 -3.82
CA ASN A 13 6.99 -8.30 -4.31
C ASN A 13 7.52 -6.88 -4.12
N ASP A 14 6.67 -5.87 -4.30
CA ASP A 14 7.11 -4.47 -4.37
C ASP A 14 6.66 -3.67 -3.15
N ILE A 15 5.43 -3.89 -2.65
CA ILE A 15 4.83 -3.06 -1.59
C ILE A 15 5.09 -3.65 -0.19
N LEU A 16 4.90 -4.95 -0.01
CA LEU A 16 5.05 -5.67 1.25
C LEU A 16 6.47 -5.53 1.83
N PRO A 17 7.57 -5.65 1.07
CA PRO A 17 8.92 -5.48 1.60
C PRO A 17 9.22 -4.08 2.12
N MET A 18 8.44 -3.08 1.69
CA MET A 18 8.57 -1.70 2.16
C MET A 18 7.97 -1.51 3.55
N PHE A 19 7.00 -2.35 3.91
CA PHE A 19 6.46 -2.38 5.27
C PHE A 19 7.40 -3.16 6.18
N ARG A 20 7.93 -2.48 7.20
CA ARG A 20 8.79 -3.17 8.17
C ARG A 20 7.91 -4.05 9.07
N PRO A 21 8.45 -5.16 9.61
CA PRO A 21 7.72 -6.00 10.56
C PRO A 21 7.16 -5.22 11.76
N GLY A 22 7.87 -4.18 12.22
CA GLY A 22 7.40 -3.30 13.29
C GLY A 22 6.20 -2.44 12.90
N ASP A 23 6.10 -2.01 11.65
CA ASP A 23 4.95 -1.24 11.14
C ASP A 23 3.71 -2.14 11.07
N ILE A 24 3.89 -3.37 10.55
CA ILE A 24 2.84 -4.40 10.50
C ILE A 24 2.35 -4.74 11.92
N ALA A 25 3.27 -4.96 12.87
CA ALA A 25 2.94 -5.28 14.26
C ALA A 25 2.23 -4.12 14.99
N CYS A 26 2.60 -2.87 14.70
CA CYS A 26 1.96 -1.69 15.29
C CYS A 26 0.52 -1.50 14.75
N MET A 27 0.29 -1.86 13.50
CA MET A 27 -0.98 -1.69 12.81
C MET A 27 -1.97 -2.84 13.03
N ALA A 28 -1.48 -4.07 13.23
CA ALA A 28 -2.30 -5.23 13.52
C ALA A 28 -3.33 -5.02 14.66
N PRO A 29 -2.98 -4.50 15.86
CA PRO A 29 -3.96 -4.27 16.93
C PRO A 29 -4.98 -3.17 16.61
N ASN A 30 -4.70 -2.30 15.63
CA ASN A 30 -5.61 -1.28 15.13
C ASN A 30 -6.53 -1.82 14.01
N GLY A 31 -6.47 -3.12 13.70
CA GLY A 31 -7.25 -3.72 12.63
C GLY A 31 -6.76 -3.34 11.23
N VAL A 32 -5.52 -2.86 11.09
CA VAL A 32 -4.88 -2.54 9.81
C VAL A 32 -3.89 -3.65 9.48
N ARG A 33 -4.17 -4.47 8.46
CA ARG A 33 -3.36 -5.65 8.13
C ARG A 33 -2.38 -5.34 7.00
N LEU A 34 -1.37 -4.52 7.29
CA LEU A 34 -0.35 -4.12 6.31
C LEU A 34 0.48 -5.28 5.73
N GLY A 35 0.45 -6.45 6.36
CA GLY A 35 1.16 -7.64 5.89
C GLY A 35 0.30 -8.61 5.08
N ASP A 36 -0.97 -8.26 4.83
CA ASP A 36 -1.97 -9.15 4.23
C ASP A 36 -2.41 -8.58 2.88
N ALA A 37 -2.02 -9.27 1.80
CA ALA A 37 -2.30 -8.86 0.43
C ALA A 37 -3.82 -8.88 0.12
N ASP A 38 -4.55 -9.86 0.66
CA ASP A 38 -6.00 -9.97 0.47
C ASP A 38 -6.72 -8.82 1.17
N TRP A 39 -6.23 -8.41 2.34
CA TRP A 39 -6.80 -7.27 3.06
C TRP A 39 -6.47 -5.93 2.39
N MET A 40 -5.25 -5.77 1.89
CA MET A 40 -4.81 -4.56 1.19
C MET A 40 -5.49 -4.41 -0.17
N GLY A 41 -5.58 -5.49 -0.94
CA GLY A 41 -6.26 -5.56 -2.23
C GLY A 41 -7.76 -5.86 -2.15
N ASP A 42 -8.37 -5.79 -0.95
CA ASP A 42 -9.80 -6.01 -0.78
C ASP A 42 -10.58 -4.98 -1.62
N PRO A 43 -11.38 -5.38 -2.63
CA PRO A 43 -12.10 -4.44 -3.47
C PRO A 43 -13.20 -3.67 -2.72
N ALA A 44 -13.50 -4.03 -1.47
CA ALA A 44 -14.48 -3.34 -0.65
C ALA A 44 -14.18 -1.83 -0.51
N GLY A 45 -15.22 -1.04 -0.79
CA GLY A 45 -15.26 0.38 -0.42
C GLY A 45 -15.72 0.60 1.02
N ASN A 46 -15.61 1.84 1.48
CA ASN A 46 -16.18 2.35 2.72
C ASN A 46 -16.82 3.73 2.46
N ASP A 47 -17.25 4.43 3.51
CA ASP A 47 -17.84 5.77 3.38
C ASP A 47 -16.88 6.82 2.78
N ASP A 48 -15.56 6.59 2.86
CA ASP A 48 -14.52 7.50 2.35
C ASP A 48 -14.05 7.15 0.92
N PHE A 49 -14.07 5.87 0.55
CA PHE A 49 -13.52 5.35 -0.70
C PHE A 49 -14.47 4.36 -1.36
N ALA A 50 -14.76 4.54 -2.64
CA ALA A 50 -15.71 3.69 -3.39
C ALA A 50 -15.22 2.24 -3.59
N ASP A 51 -13.91 2.03 -3.58
CA ASP A 51 -13.24 0.75 -3.81
C ASP A 51 -11.91 0.72 -3.05
N HIS A 52 -11.39 -0.48 -2.79
CA HIS A 52 -10.08 -0.70 -2.15
C HIS A 52 -9.75 0.27 -1.00
N ALA A 53 -10.72 0.46 -0.10
CA ALA A 53 -10.66 1.45 0.96
C ALA A 53 -9.46 1.24 1.88
N ASN A 54 -9.07 -0.03 2.07
CA ASN A 54 -7.92 -0.43 2.89
C ASN A 54 -6.59 0.06 2.32
N ALA A 55 -6.33 -0.16 1.04
CA ALA A 55 -5.12 0.35 0.40
C ALA A 55 -5.10 1.88 0.34
N ARG A 56 -6.24 2.51 0.01
CA ARG A 56 -6.33 3.97 -0.12
C ARG A 56 -6.16 4.69 1.22
N ARG A 57 -6.76 4.20 2.31
CA ARG A 57 -6.57 4.77 3.65
C ARG A 57 -5.11 4.68 4.10
N VAL A 58 -4.43 3.56 3.79
CA VAL A 58 -3.01 3.38 4.09
C VAL A 58 -2.17 4.37 3.29
N PHE A 59 -2.43 4.52 1.99
CA PHE A 59 -1.74 5.51 1.17
C PHE A 59 -1.92 6.94 1.70
N ALA A 60 -3.13 7.31 2.09
CA ALA A 60 -3.40 8.63 2.67
C ALA A 60 -2.63 8.87 3.97
N ALA A 61 -2.53 7.86 4.85
CA ALA A 61 -1.75 7.92 6.08
C ALA A 61 -0.22 8.00 5.84
N LEU A 62 0.27 7.31 4.81
CA LEU A 62 1.67 7.36 4.39
C LEU A 62 2.02 8.72 3.75
N SER A 63 1.15 9.24 2.88
CA SER A 63 1.33 10.53 2.20
C SER A 63 1.26 11.72 3.15
N SER A 64 0.41 11.67 4.17
CA SER A 64 0.41 12.65 5.27
C SER A 64 1.64 12.50 6.20
N GLY A 65 2.36 11.38 6.07
CA GLY A 65 3.50 10.97 6.88
C GLY A 65 3.17 10.86 8.37
N PHE A 66 1.93 10.47 8.65
CA PHE A 66 1.50 9.99 9.95
C PHE A 66 2.11 8.62 10.25
N MET A 67 2.45 7.86 9.19
CA MET A 67 3.12 6.57 9.30
C MET A 67 4.33 6.42 8.36
N PRO A 68 5.31 5.58 8.75
CA PRO A 68 5.51 5.05 10.10
C PRO A 68 6.25 6.02 11.04
N PRO A 69 6.04 5.93 12.38
CA PRO A 69 6.68 6.79 13.36
C PRO A 69 8.21 6.63 13.28
N GLY A 70 8.88 7.69 12.82
CA GLY A 70 10.35 7.78 12.74
C GLY A 70 10.96 7.56 11.35
N HIS A 71 10.24 7.00 10.37
CA HIS A 71 10.76 6.80 9.01
C HIS A 71 9.68 7.07 7.96
N ARG A 72 9.49 8.35 7.60
CA ARG A 72 8.57 8.69 6.50
C ARG A 72 8.98 7.98 5.21
N TRP A 73 7.99 7.49 4.48
CA TRP A 73 8.20 6.98 3.13
C TRP A 73 8.75 8.09 2.24
N THR A 74 9.69 7.74 1.36
CA THR A 74 10.21 8.68 0.36
C THR A 74 9.16 8.90 -0.74
N GLN A 75 9.35 9.94 -1.54
CA GLN A 75 8.46 10.18 -2.68
C GLN A 75 8.43 8.98 -3.63
N ASP A 76 9.58 8.36 -3.91
CA ASP A 76 9.67 7.16 -4.74
C ASP A 76 8.82 5.99 -4.20
N SER A 77 8.78 5.84 -2.88
CA SER A 77 7.97 4.82 -2.22
C SER A 77 6.47 5.08 -2.37
N LEU A 78 6.05 6.35 -2.26
CA LEU A 78 4.67 6.76 -2.49
C LEU A 78 4.29 6.59 -3.96
N ASP A 79 5.18 6.93 -4.88
CA ASP A 79 4.94 6.80 -6.32
C ASP A 79 4.82 5.32 -6.74
N LEU A 80 5.61 4.42 -6.15
CA LEU A 80 5.49 2.98 -6.36
C LEU A 80 4.13 2.45 -5.86
N TYR A 81 3.70 2.88 -4.68
CA TYR A 81 2.40 2.51 -4.12
C TYR A 81 1.25 3.05 -4.99
N ALA A 82 1.33 4.31 -5.43
CA ALA A 82 0.32 4.91 -6.30
C ALA A 82 0.21 4.17 -7.63
N SER A 83 1.35 3.73 -8.18
CA SER A 83 1.39 2.93 -9.40
C SER A 83 0.75 1.55 -9.21
N TRP A 84 1.00 0.86 -8.08
CA TRP A 84 0.31 -0.37 -7.70
C TRP A 84 -1.21 -0.22 -7.62
N MET A 85 -1.70 0.88 -7.03
CA MET A 85 -3.14 1.18 -7.00
C MET A 85 -3.70 1.40 -8.42
N GLY A 86 -2.92 2.04 -9.30
CA GLY A 86 -3.29 2.26 -10.71
C GLY A 86 -3.30 0.97 -11.54
N ASP A 87 -2.44 0.01 -11.21
CA ASP A 87 -2.35 -1.31 -11.86
C ASP A 87 -3.43 -2.30 -11.38
N GLY A 88 -4.31 -1.86 -10.47
CA GLY A 88 -5.47 -2.62 -10.01
C GLY A 88 -5.21 -3.50 -8.79
N PHE A 89 -4.33 -3.06 -7.88
CA PHE A 89 -4.14 -3.69 -6.56
C PHE A 89 -3.70 -5.16 -6.62
N GLN A 90 -2.79 -5.46 -7.54
CA GLN A 90 -2.28 -6.81 -7.78
C GLN A 90 -1.63 -7.40 -6.51
N PRO A 91 -1.93 -8.64 -6.10
CA PRO A 91 -1.39 -9.23 -4.88
C PRO A 91 0.13 -9.48 -4.91
#